data_AF-A0A3M1MUT2-F1
#
_entry.id   AF-A0A3M1MUT2-F1
#
_cell.length_a   1.000
_cell.length_b   1.000
_cell.length_c   1.000
_cell.angle_alpha   90.00
_cell.angle_beta   90.00
_cell.angle_gamma   90.00
#
_symmetry.space_group_name_H-M   'P 1'
#
loop_
_entity.id
_entity.type
_entity.pdbx_description
1 polymer ?
#
loop_
_entity_poly.entity_id
_entity_poly.type
_entity_poly.pdbx_seq_one_letter_code
_entity_poly.pdbx_strand_id
1 'polypeptide(L)'
;MYAAAVGKPLLIDFTGHTCVNCRQVESSVWSQPPIKKLIQERFVLVSLFVDDGTPLPQPETTSEGERLYTLGDKWLYLQKARYGVQAQPYYVITDSTLKPLVSPMGFTLDVLRYQAFLEGGLRRFEEGYASLRKL
;
A
#
# COMPACT_ATOMS: atom_id res chain seq x y z
N MET A 1 -5.24 14.14 7.04
CA MET A 1 -4.93 12.69 7.05
C MET A 1 -4.03 12.36 8.23
N TYR A 2 -4.30 11.27 8.97
CA TYR A 2 -3.54 10.88 10.16
C TYR A 2 -2.03 10.74 9.91
N ALA A 3 -1.62 10.17 8.77
CA ALA A 3 -0.21 10.01 8.39
C ALA A 3 0.59 11.34 8.37
N ALA A 4 -0.02 12.42 7.87
CA ALA A 4 0.59 13.75 7.88
C ALA A 4 0.74 14.31 9.31
N ALA A 5 -0.19 13.97 10.21
CA ALA A 5 -0.13 14.41 11.60
C ALA A 5 0.97 13.68 12.41
N VAL A 6 1.25 12.41 12.09
CA VAL A 6 2.27 11.61 12.77
C VAL A 6 3.64 11.61 12.08
N GLY A 7 3.77 12.27 10.92
CA GLY A 7 5.02 12.38 10.17
C GLY A 7 5.56 11.03 9.67
N LYS A 8 4.67 10.12 9.25
CA LYS A 8 5.05 8.80 8.71
C LYS A 8 4.45 8.62 7.31
N PRO A 9 5.16 7.97 6.37
CA PRO A 9 4.58 7.58 5.09
C PRO A 9 3.53 6.49 5.26
N LEU A 10 2.62 6.42 4.30
CA LEU A 10 1.69 5.31 4.10
C LEU A 10 2.42 4.15 3.42
N LEU A 11 2.24 2.94 3.93
CA LEU A 11 2.49 1.70 3.20
C LEU A 11 1.13 1.10 2.84
N ILE A 12 0.72 1.24 1.59
CA ILE A 12 -0.52 0.65 1.07
C ILE A 12 -0.21 -0.77 0.61
N ASP A 13 -0.95 -1.72 1.13
CA ASP A 13 -0.87 -3.15 0.83
C ASP A 13 -2.17 -3.59 0.15
N PHE A 14 -2.17 -3.68 -1.18
CA PHE A 14 -3.26 -4.29 -1.92
C PHE A 14 -3.12 -5.81 -1.81
N THR A 15 -4.05 -6.41 -1.09
CA THR A 15 -4.01 -7.81 -0.66
C THR A 15 -5.36 -8.48 -0.87
N GLY A 16 -5.45 -9.75 -0.52
CA GLY A 16 -6.72 -10.48 -0.47
C GLY A 16 -6.72 -11.53 0.64
N HIS A 17 -7.90 -11.87 1.12
CA HIS A 17 -8.12 -12.94 2.08
C HIS A 17 -7.67 -14.29 1.50
N THR A 18 -7.99 -14.52 0.23
CA THR A 18 -7.72 -15.77 -0.48
C THR A 18 -6.39 -15.75 -1.27
N CYS A 19 -5.63 -14.66 -1.17
CA CYS A 19 -4.38 -14.46 -1.90
C CYS A 19 -3.22 -15.28 -1.30
N VAL A 20 -2.95 -16.46 -1.87
CA VAL A 20 -1.86 -17.36 -1.45
C VAL A 20 -0.49 -16.65 -1.47
N ASN A 21 -0.20 -15.92 -2.55
CA ASN A 21 1.07 -15.19 -2.69
C ASN A 21 1.24 -14.12 -1.60
N CYS A 22 0.17 -13.45 -1.21
CA CYS A 22 0.20 -12.44 -0.14
C CYS A 22 0.59 -13.10 1.20
N ARG A 23 -0.04 -14.23 1.54
CA ARG A 23 0.28 -14.98 2.76
C ARG A 23 1.71 -15.53 2.76
N GLN A 24 2.25 -15.89 1.59
CA GLN A 24 3.65 -16.29 1.47
C GLN A 24 4.60 -15.13 1.79
N VAL A 25 4.36 -13.93 1.25
CA VAL A 25 5.17 -12.74 1.59
C VAL A 25 5.05 -12.40 3.08
N GLU A 26 3.84 -12.43 3.64
CA GLU A 26 3.65 -12.14 5.07
C GLU A 26 4.43 -13.11 5.97
N SER A 27 4.29 -14.42 5.71
CA SER A 27 4.93 -15.46 6.50
C SER A 27 6.44 -15.56 6.31
N SER A 28 6.97 -15.20 5.13
CA SER A 28 8.40 -15.35 4.81
C SER A 28 9.20 -14.05 4.96
N VAL A 29 8.59 -12.91 4.64
CA VAL A 29 9.25 -11.60 4.60
C VAL A 29 8.79 -10.70 5.74
N TRP A 30 7.48 -10.50 5.94
CA TRP A 30 6.99 -9.60 7.00
C TRP A 30 7.21 -10.15 8.41
N SER A 31 7.31 -11.48 8.55
CA SER A 31 7.65 -12.14 9.80
C SER A 31 9.09 -11.87 10.25
N GLN A 32 9.98 -11.47 9.33
CA GLN A 32 11.38 -11.20 9.65
C GLN A 32 11.48 -10.02 10.60
N PRO A 33 12.18 -10.14 11.75
CA PRO A 33 12.28 -9.09 12.76
C PRO A 33 12.64 -7.69 12.21
N PRO A 34 13.62 -7.51 11.30
CA PRO A 34 13.94 -6.18 10.78
C PRO A 34 12.79 -5.57 9.95
N ILE A 35 12.13 -6.36 9.12
CA ILE A 35 10.99 -5.90 8.30
C ILE A 35 9.80 -5.54 9.17
N LYS A 36 9.43 -6.44 10.08
CA LYS A 36 8.32 -6.25 11.01
C LYS A 36 8.47 -4.96 11.79
N LYS A 37 9.67 -4.72 12.34
CA LYS A 37 9.99 -3.52 13.10
C LYS A 37 9.85 -2.26 12.25
N LEU A 38 10.40 -2.26 11.03
CA LEU A 38 10.29 -1.11 10.12
C LEU A 38 8.81 -0.78 9.82
N ILE A 39 8.00 -1.77 9.44
CA ILE A 39 6.58 -1.55 9.11
C ILE A 39 5.83 -0.97 10.32
N GLN A 40 5.97 -1.59 11.50
CA GLN A 40 5.23 -1.20 12.70
C GLN A 40 5.62 0.17 13.24
N GLU A 41 6.91 0.50 13.21
CA GLU A 41 7.41 1.73 13.84
C GLU A 41 7.44 2.91 12.87
N ARG A 42 7.68 2.69 11.58
CA ARG A 42 8.02 3.76 10.63
C ARG A 42 6.94 4.05 9.59
N PHE A 43 5.94 3.18 9.46
CA PHE A 43 4.85 3.37 8.49
C PHE A 43 3.49 3.43 9.16
N VAL A 44 2.54 4.01 8.45
CA VAL A 44 1.11 3.73 8.65
C VAL A 44 0.71 2.69 7.61
N LEU A 45 0.51 1.45 8.05
CA LEU A 45 0.08 0.36 7.18
C LEU A 45 -1.42 0.50 6.84
N VAL A 46 -1.74 0.39 5.55
CA VAL A 46 -3.11 0.41 5.03
C VAL A 46 -3.30 -0.82 4.15
N SER A 47 -3.88 -1.88 4.70
CA SER A 47 -4.21 -3.08 3.95
C SER A 47 -5.59 -2.94 3.29
N LEU A 48 -5.62 -3.02 1.97
CA LEU A 48 -6.81 -2.90 1.14
C LEU A 48 -7.11 -4.27 0.52
N PHE A 49 -8.13 -4.93 1.04
CA PHE A 49 -8.56 -6.26 0.60
C PHE A 49 -9.40 -6.12 -0.67
N VAL A 50 -8.87 -6.58 -1.80
CA VAL A 50 -9.55 -6.47 -3.10
C VAL A 50 -10.64 -7.53 -3.29
N ASP A 51 -10.67 -8.55 -2.43
CA ASP A 51 -11.67 -9.62 -2.39
C ASP A 51 -12.65 -9.47 -1.20
N ASP A 52 -12.68 -8.30 -0.56
CA ASP A 52 -13.61 -8.00 0.53
C ASP A 52 -15.04 -7.87 0.00
N GLY A 53 -15.88 -8.85 0.33
CA GLY A 53 -17.29 -8.91 -0.07
C GLY A 53 -18.23 -7.97 0.70
N THR A 54 -17.71 -7.13 1.61
CA THR A 54 -18.53 -6.17 2.35
C THR A 54 -19.22 -5.20 1.38
N PRO A 55 -20.56 -5.10 1.38
CA PRO A 55 -21.28 -4.20 0.49
C PRO A 55 -20.94 -2.73 0.77
N LEU A 56 -20.87 -1.93 -0.28
CA LEU A 56 -20.86 -0.48 -0.16
C LEU A 56 -22.23 0.00 0.34
N PRO A 57 -22.30 1.11 1.10
CA PRO A 57 -23.58 1.70 1.50
C PRO A 57 -24.50 2.02 0.32
N GLN A 58 -23.92 2.39 -0.82
CA GLN A 58 -24.58 2.55 -2.10
C GLN A 58 -23.64 2.11 -3.22
N PRO A 59 -24.13 1.43 -4.28
CA PRO A 59 -23.31 1.12 -5.44
C PRO A 59 -22.72 2.38 -6.08
N GLU A 60 -21.43 2.36 -6.38
CA GLU A 60 -20.73 3.47 -7.05
C GLU A 60 -20.58 3.16 -8.55
N THR A 61 -20.51 4.19 -9.40
CA THR A 61 -20.18 4.03 -10.83
C THR A 61 -18.95 4.85 -11.15
N THR A 62 -17.96 4.22 -11.76
CA THR A 62 -16.68 4.85 -12.09
C THR A 62 -16.83 5.80 -13.28
N SER A 63 -15.82 6.62 -13.53
CA SER A 63 -15.77 7.47 -14.74
C SER A 63 -15.82 6.67 -16.04
N GLU A 64 -15.38 5.40 -15.99
CA GLU A 64 -15.36 4.46 -17.11
C GLU A 64 -16.67 3.64 -17.23
N GLY A 65 -17.64 3.86 -16.33
CA GLY A 65 -18.95 3.18 -16.34
C GLY A 65 -18.99 1.81 -15.64
N GLU A 66 -17.91 1.41 -14.97
CA GLU A 66 -17.88 0.19 -14.15
C GLU A 66 -18.71 0.40 -12.87
N ARG A 67 -19.53 -0.59 -12.49
CA ARG A 67 -20.33 -0.54 -11.26
C ARG A 67 -19.62 -1.28 -10.14
N LEU A 68 -19.46 -0.62 -9.00
CA LEU A 68 -18.80 -1.14 -7.80
C LEU A 68 -19.86 -1.41 -6.74
N TYR A 69 -19.86 -2.61 -6.16
CA TYR A 69 -20.86 -3.04 -5.18
C TYR A 69 -20.26 -3.30 -3.81
N THR A 70 -18.98 -3.64 -3.75
CA THR A 70 -18.28 -4.06 -2.53
C THR A 70 -17.04 -3.21 -2.25
N LEU A 71 -16.52 -3.30 -1.03
CA LEU A 71 -15.22 -2.71 -0.68
C LEU A 71 -14.11 -3.29 -1.56
N GLY A 72 -14.15 -4.59 -1.87
CA GLY A 72 -13.22 -5.25 -2.79
C GLY A 72 -13.21 -4.61 -4.18
N ASP A 73 -14.40 -4.43 -4.78
CA ASP A 73 -14.54 -3.75 -6.08
C ASP A 73 -13.89 -2.35 -6.05
N LYS A 74 -14.17 -1.60 -4.98
CA LYS A 74 -13.65 -0.25 -4.79
C LYS A 74 -12.13 -0.21 -4.70
N TRP A 75 -11.53 -1.13 -3.95
CA TRP A 75 -10.07 -1.18 -3.81
C TRP A 75 -9.37 -1.71 -5.04
N LEU A 76 -9.96 -2.69 -5.73
CA LEU A 76 -9.45 -3.17 -7.02
C LEU A 76 -9.50 -2.06 -8.08
N TYR A 77 -10.61 -1.32 -8.14
CA TYR A 77 -10.73 -0.16 -9.04
C TYR A 77 -9.68 0.90 -8.70
N LEU A 78 -9.51 1.25 -7.42
CA LEU A 78 -8.49 2.21 -7.00
C LEU A 78 -7.09 1.77 -7.45
N GLN A 79 -6.75 0.48 -7.29
CA GLN A 79 -5.46 -0.06 -7.70
C GLN A 79 -5.23 0.12 -9.22
N LYS A 80 -6.23 -0.25 -10.03
CA LYS A 80 -6.19 -0.11 -11.49
C LYS A 80 -6.07 1.36 -11.91
N ALA A 81 -6.95 2.21 -11.38
CA ALA A 81 -7.05 3.62 -11.77
C ALA A 81 -5.82 4.44 -11.35
N ARG A 82 -5.19 4.11 -10.21
CA ARG A 82 -4.02 4.84 -9.71
C ARG A 82 -2.68 4.29 -10.19
N TYR A 83 -2.58 2.97 -10.33
CA TYR A 83 -1.28 2.31 -10.53
C TYR A 83 -1.23 1.44 -11.79
N GLY A 84 -2.33 1.26 -12.52
CA GLY A 84 -2.37 0.48 -13.75
C GLY A 84 -2.14 -1.02 -13.55
N VAL A 85 -2.33 -1.52 -12.32
CA VAL A 85 -2.09 -2.91 -11.94
C VAL A 85 -3.32 -3.48 -11.24
N GLN A 86 -3.56 -4.78 -11.43
CA GLN A 86 -4.68 -5.52 -10.83
C GLN A 86 -4.25 -6.79 -10.10
N ALA A 87 -2.95 -7.08 -10.01
CA ALA A 87 -2.41 -8.27 -9.36
C ALA A 87 -2.06 -7.98 -7.89
N GLN A 88 -2.17 -9.00 -7.03
CA GLN A 88 -1.80 -8.96 -5.62
C GLN A 88 -0.76 -10.06 -5.30
N PRO A 89 0.12 -9.85 -4.31
CA PRO A 89 0.25 -8.65 -3.51
C PRO A 89 0.83 -7.47 -4.30
N TYR A 90 0.45 -6.25 -3.92
CA TYR A 90 1.01 -5.03 -4.49
C TYR A 90 1.17 -3.94 -3.44
N TYR A 91 2.39 -3.47 -3.28
CA TYR A 91 2.81 -2.56 -2.21
C TYR A 91 3.19 -1.20 -2.78
N VAL A 92 2.65 -0.14 -2.18
CA VAL A 92 2.94 1.25 -2.56
C VAL A 92 3.32 2.04 -1.31
N ILE A 93 4.49 2.68 -1.35
CA ILE A 93 4.87 3.65 -0.31
C ILE A 93 4.55 5.05 -0.83
N THR A 94 3.76 5.80 -0.07
CA THR A 94 3.26 7.11 -0.46
C THR A 94 3.06 8.05 0.73
N ASP A 95 2.68 9.29 0.46
CA ASP A 95 2.21 10.28 1.42
C ASP A 95 0.71 10.56 1.19
N SER A 96 0.20 11.72 1.63
CA SER A 96 -1.20 12.10 1.41
C SER A 96 -1.60 12.34 -0.05
N THR A 97 -0.64 12.38 -0.97
CA THR A 97 -0.90 12.59 -2.41
C THR A 97 -1.23 11.29 -3.14
N LEU A 98 -1.01 10.12 -2.52
CA LEU A 98 -1.12 8.80 -3.15
C LEU A 98 -0.19 8.59 -4.36
N LYS A 99 0.80 9.48 -4.56
CA LYS A 99 1.85 9.28 -5.55
C LYS A 99 2.95 8.38 -4.97
N PRO A 100 3.41 7.34 -5.68
CA PRO A 100 4.49 6.49 -5.19
C PRO A 100 5.77 7.29 -4.96
N LEU A 101 6.37 7.14 -3.77
CA LEU A 101 7.66 7.77 -3.43
C LEU A 101 8.84 7.00 -4.04
N VAL A 102 8.66 5.69 -4.21
CA VAL A 102 9.57 4.78 -4.89
C VAL A 102 8.76 3.88 -5.82
N SER A 103 9.43 3.16 -6.73
CA SER A 103 8.76 2.18 -7.60
C SER A 103 7.96 1.18 -6.76
N PRO A 104 6.65 1.01 -7.02
CA PRO A 104 5.83 0.02 -6.34
C PRO A 104 6.37 -1.40 -6.49
N MET A 105 5.98 -2.27 -5.57
CA MET A 105 6.50 -3.63 -5.49
C MET A 105 5.37 -4.65 -5.58
N GLY A 106 5.52 -5.68 -6.42
CA GLY A 106 4.64 -6.84 -6.46
C GLY A 106 5.10 -7.96 -5.53
N PHE A 107 4.77 -9.21 -5.87
CA PHE A 107 5.24 -10.38 -5.16
C PHE A 107 6.78 -10.48 -5.10
N THR A 108 7.31 -10.71 -3.91
CA THR A 108 8.72 -11.06 -3.69
C THR A 108 8.90 -11.80 -2.37
N LEU A 109 9.78 -12.79 -2.35
CA LEU A 109 10.23 -13.47 -1.13
C LEU A 109 11.66 -13.05 -0.73
N ASP A 110 12.24 -12.10 -1.46
CA ASP A 110 13.57 -11.58 -1.17
C ASP A 110 13.46 -10.51 -0.07
N VAL A 111 13.88 -10.89 1.13
CA VAL A 111 13.84 -10.04 2.33
C VAL A 111 14.67 -8.77 2.15
N LEU A 112 15.86 -8.87 1.53
CA LEU A 112 16.74 -7.72 1.35
C LEU A 112 16.15 -6.75 0.33
N ARG A 113 15.57 -7.26 -0.75
CA ARG A 113 14.86 -6.44 -1.73
C ARG A 113 13.68 -5.70 -1.11
N TYR A 114 12.89 -6.38 -0.28
CA TYR A 114 11.76 -5.77 0.42
C TYR A 114 12.22 -4.70 1.43
N GLN A 115 13.31 -4.98 2.17
CA GLN A 115 13.92 -4.01 3.07
C GLN A 115 14.37 -2.74 2.33
N ALA A 116 15.07 -2.90 1.21
CA ALA A 116 15.54 -1.77 0.40
C ALA A 116 14.39 -0.91 -0.13
N PHE A 117 13.24 -1.52 -0.46
CA PHE A 117 12.02 -0.81 -0.82
C PHE A 117 11.47 0.04 0.33
N LEU A 118 11.34 -0.54 1.53
CA LEU A 118 10.90 0.20 2.72
C LEU A 118 11.84 1.37 3.04
N GLU A 119 13.14 1.11 3.12
CA GLU A 119 14.14 2.13 3.44
C GLU A 119 14.21 3.23 2.37
N GLY A 120 14.08 2.87 1.09
CA GLY A 120 14.02 3.84 0.00
C GLY A 120 12.81 4.76 0.11
N GLY A 121 11.65 4.21 0.44
CA GLY A 121 10.43 4.97 0.68
C GLY A 121 10.55 5.94 1.86
N LEU A 122 11.16 5.50 2.98
CA LEU A 122 11.42 6.35 4.14
C LEU A 122 12.35 7.51 3.80
N ARG A 123 13.47 7.24 3.12
CA ARG A 123 14.42 8.29 2.70
C ARG A 123 13.74 9.34 1.84
N ARG A 124 12.97 8.92 0.83
CA ARG A 124 12.27 9.87 -0.05
C ARG A 124 11.22 10.69 0.70
N PHE A 125 10.51 10.09 1.65
CA PHE A 125 9.56 10.80 2.49
C PHE A 125 10.26 11.88 3.34
N GLU A 126 11.38 11.54 3.98
CA GLU A 126 12.16 12.48 4.80
C GLU A 126 12.73 13.65 3.98
N GLU A 127 13.24 13.40 2.77
CA GLU A 127 13.71 14.43 1.83
C GLU A 127 12.59 15.42 1.45
N GLY A 128 11.40 14.91 1.13
CA GLY A 128 10.24 15.73 0.80
C GLY A 128 9.73 16.54 1.99
N TYR A 129 9.65 15.92 3.17
CA TYR A 129 9.17 16.57 4.38
C TYR A 129 10.13 17.63 4.91
N ALA A 130 11.45 17.41 4.80
CA ALA A 130 12.46 18.40 5.17
C ALA A 130 12.41 19.65 4.27
N SER A 131 12.05 19.48 3.00
CA SER A 131 11.89 20.59 2.05
C SER A 131 10.66 21.46 2.38
N LEU A 132 9.58 20.85 2.88
CA LEU A 132 8.36 21.57 3.29
C LEU A 132 8.52 22.34 4.61
N ARG A 133 9.43 21.93 5.49
CA ARG A 133 9.69 22.59 6.80
C ARG A 133 10.70 23.76 6.74
N LYS A 134 11.34 23.98 5.59
CA LYS A 134 12.26 25.10 5.37
C LYS A 134 11.58 26.34 4.77
N LEU A 135 10.28 26.24 4.47
CA LEU A 135 9.38 27.34 4.11
C LEU A 135 8.62 27.80 5.35
#